data_AF-A0A544Y0T3-F1
#
_entry.id   AF-A0A544Y0T3-F1
#
_cell.length_a   1.000
_cell.length_b   1.000
_cell.length_c   1.000
_cell.angle_alpha   90.00
_cell.angle_beta   90.00
_cell.angle_gamma   90.00
#
_symmetry.space_group_name_H-M   'P 1'
#
loop_
_entity.id
_entity.type
_entity.pdbx_description
1 polymer ?
#
loop_
_entity_poly.entity_id
_entity_poly.type
_entity_poly.pdbx_seq_one_letter_code
_entity_poly.pdbx_strand_id
1 'polypeptide(L)'
;MPSVTSGAEWIHLGMDVSKDAIVVGVLHPGEEVPVVDRIFNDEASLRRLVGRFRDRSRLAACYEAGPGGYELHRLLTSMGVACDVVAPSLIPKGAGERVKTDRRDAIRLARLHRAGELTAIRVPTIAEEAVRDLVRTRADLLDDRRRAQQRINAFLLRHGRVWRGGVRWTKIHRQWVASQVFDEPALTATLATYRAALMAREAELAALEAQLHELAQCEPLHAAVSRLGCYRGIAELTALTLAAEVVDWHRFASARAFMSYSGLIPTEYSSGDRIRRGGITKAGSEPVRTALTESAWSYQHRPTIGAPLRRRQQDATAETLARSWKAQQRLCGKFRRMAKAGKSPAVTVVAVARELAGFVWAEMTS
;
A
#
# COMPACT_ATOMS: atom_id res chain seq x y z
N MET A 1 -25.21 19.54 -30.86
CA MET A 1 -25.20 21.03 -30.99
C MET A 1 -26.60 21.42 -31.39
N PRO A 2 -27.28 22.34 -30.69
CA PRO A 2 -26.76 23.46 -29.88
C PRO A 2 -26.62 23.05 -28.40
N SER A 3 -26.09 23.84 -27.46
CA SER A 3 -25.20 25.00 -27.36
C SER A 3 -25.43 25.52 -25.93
N VAL A 4 -24.36 25.95 -25.25
CA VAL A 4 -24.35 26.67 -23.96
C VAL A 4 -24.59 25.84 -22.69
N THR A 5 -23.51 25.32 -22.12
CA THR A 5 -23.25 25.53 -20.69
C THR A 5 -22.08 26.50 -20.56
N SER A 6 -22.39 27.78 -20.37
CA SER A 6 -21.47 28.67 -19.68
C SER A 6 -21.27 28.11 -18.26
N GLY A 7 -20.04 27.84 -17.85
CA GLY A 7 -19.80 27.27 -16.53
C GLY A 7 -18.39 27.50 -16.01
N ALA A 8 -18.03 28.79 -15.83
CA ALA A 8 -16.79 29.30 -15.22
C ALA A 8 -15.48 28.67 -15.72
N GLU A 9 -14.69 29.42 -16.49
CA GLU A 9 -13.37 28.93 -16.90
C GLU A 9 -12.45 28.80 -15.67
N TRP A 10 -12.01 27.57 -15.41
CA TRP A 10 -11.15 27.23 -14.28
C TRP A 10 -9.71 27.70 -14.52
N ILE A 11 -9.04 28.12 -13.45
CA ILE A 11 -7.59 28.32 -13.44
C ILE A 11 -6.97 27.07 -12.84
N HIS A 12 -6.11 26.39 -13.61
CA HIS A 12 -5.48 25.15 -13.18
C HIS A 12 -4.11 25.43 -12.55
N LEU A 13 -3.90 24.90 -11.34
CA LEU A 13 -2.65 25.00 -10.59
C LEU A 13 -1.98 23.62 -10.55
N GLY A 14 -0.98 23.39 -11.40
CA GLY A 14 -0.15 22.19 -11.33
C GLY A 14 0.99 22.40 -10.35
N MET A 15 1.01 21.66 -9.24
CA MET A 15 1.93 21.89 -8.12
C MET A 15 2.92 20.72 -8.01
N ASP A 16 4.20 21.00 -8.25
CA ASP A 16 5.29 20.09 -7.92
C ASP A 16 5.80 20.42 -6.51
N VAL A 17 5.68 19.47 -5.60
CA VAL A 17 5.79 19.69 -4.16
C VAL A 17 7.06 19.03 -3.63
N SER A 18 7.93 19.84 -3.01
CA SER A 18 9.11 19.40 -2.29
C SER A 18 9.03 19.79 -0.82
N LYS A 19 9.99 19.33 0.00
CA LYS A 19 10.03 19.66 1.43
C LYS A 19 9.99 21.18 1.67
N ASP A 20 10.78 21.96 0.94
CA ASP A 20 11.00 23.38 1.25
C ASP A 20 10.29 24.33 0.28
N ALA A 21 9.90 23.84 -0.90
CA ALA A 21 9.31 24.68 -1.95
C ALA A 21 8.21 23.97 -2.73
N ILE A 22 7.30 24.76 -3.27
CA ILE A 22 6.30 24.32 -4.25
C ILE A 22 6.50 25.13 -5.53
N VAL A 23 6.71 24.43 -6.64
CA VAL A 23 6.71 25.03 -7.97
C VAL A 23 5.31 24.89 -8.56
N VAL A 24 4.71 26.01 -8.95
CA VAL A 24 3.30 26.08 -9.36
C VAL A 24 3.21 26.53 -10.81
N GLY A 25 2.68 25.68 -11.68
CA GLY A 25 2.24 26.06 -13.01
C GLY A 25 0.81 26.60 -12.93
N VAL A 26 0.64 27.90 -13.16
CA VAL A 26 -0.64 28.59 -13.19
C VAL A 26 -1.10 28.69 -14.64
N LEU A 27 -2.19 27.99 -14.98
CA LEU A 27 -2.75 27.98 -16.32
C LEU A 27 -4.10 28.68 -16.31
N HIS A 28 -4.15 29.90 -16.84
CA HIS A 28 -5.40 30.63 -16.96
C HIS A 28 -6.27 30.08 -18.11
N PRO A 29 -7.58 30.37 -18.06
CA PRO A 29 -8.46 30.18 -19.19
C PRO A 29 -7.92 30.75 -20.50
N GLY A 30 -8.06 29.99 -21.58
CA GLY A 30 -7.63 30.40 -22.92
C GLY A 30 -6.12 30.40 -23.16
N GLU A 31 -5.27 30.28 -22.13
CA GLU A 31 -3.82 30.23 -22.29
C GLU A 31 -3.32 28.81 -22.60
N GLU A 32 -2.26 28.66 -23.40
CA GLU A 32 -1.67 27.33 -23.67
C GLU A 32 -0.47 27.00 -22.78
N VAL A 33 0.17 28.04 -22.23
CA VAL A 33 1.44 27.93 -21.51
C VAL A 33 1.23 28.40 -20.08
N PRO A 34 1.36 27.51 -19.07
CA PRO A 34 1.28 27.91 -17.68
C PRO A 34 2.42 28.86 -17.31
N VAL A 35 2.10 29.94 -16.60
CA VAL A 35 3.09 30.78 -15.92
C VAL A 35 3.59 30.01 -14.70
N VAL A 36 4.90 29.99 -14.48
CA VAL A 36 5.48 29.26 -13.35
C VAL A 36 5.85 30.21 -12.24
N ASP A 37 5.37 29.89 -11.04
CA ASP A 37 5.76 30.53 -9.79
C ASP A 37 6.48 29.53 -8.88
N ARG A 38 7.22 30.05 -7.91
CA ARG A 38 7.87 29.25 -6.86
C ARG A 38 7.60 29.90 -5.52
N ILE A 39 6.97 29.13 -4.63
CA ILE A 39 6.66 29.55 -3.26
C ILE A 39 7.35 28.62 -2.26
N PHE A 40 7.50 29.08 -1.01
CA PHE A 40 7.88 28.19 0.08
C PHE A 40 6.74 27.21 0.38
N ASN A 41 7.10 26.00 0.80
CA ASN A 41 6.12 25.00 1.24
C ASN A 41 5.68 25.29 2.69
N ASP A 42 4.91 26.36 2.85
CA ASP A 42 4.31 26.76 4.13
C ASP A 42 2.91 27.36 3.92
N GLU A 43 2.11 27.36 5.00
CA GLU A 43 0.74 27.84 4.96
C GLU A 43 0.62 29.32 4.56
N ALA A 44 1.50 30.19 5.05
CA ALA A 44 1.43 31.62 4.76
C ALA A 44 1.68 31.90 3.28
N SER A 45 2.64 31.20 2.67
CA SER A 45 2.98 31.26 1.26
C SER A 45 1.85 30.73 0.38
N LEU A 46 1.21 29.63 0.76
CA LEU A 46 0.03 29.10 0.07
C LEU A 46 -1.16 30.05 0.13
N ARG A 47 -1.46 30.60 1.31
CA ARG A 47 -2.51 31.60 1.49
C ARG A 47 -2.25 32.86 0.65
N ARG A 48 -0.99 33.32 0.59
CA ARG A 48 -0.61 34.44 -0.30
C ARG A 48 -0.83 34.10 -1.76
N LEU A 49 -0.43 32.91 -2.22
CA LEU A 49 -0.65 32.48 -3.60
C LEU A 49 -2.14 32.46 -3.95
N VAL A 50 -2.96 31.77 -3.15
CA VAL A 50 -4.41 31.67 -3.36
C VAL A 50 -5.08 33.05 -3.27
N GLY A 51 -4.59 33.93 -2.39
CA GLY A 51 -5.07 35.30 -2.25
C GLY A 51 -4.84 36.20 -3.46
N ARG A 52 -4.00 35.82 -4.42
CA ARG A 52 -3.82 36.54 -5.69
C ARG A 52 -5.02 36.43 -6.62
N PHE A 53 -5.89 35.44 -6.40
CA PHE A 53 -7.04 35.17 -7.24
C PHE A 53 -8.33 35.69 -6.57
N ARG A 54 -9.11 36.49 -7.31
CA ARG A 54 -10.33 37.12 -6.79
C ARG A 54 -11.43 36.10 -6.47
N ASP A 55 -11.58 35.07 -7.30
CA ASP A 55 -12.58 34.02 -7.15
C ASP A 55 -11.90 32.66 -6.95
N ARG A 56 -11.83 32.22 -5.69
CA ARG A 56 -11.19 30.95 -5.31
C ARG A 56 -11.96 29.74 -5.78
N SER A 57 -13.28 29.88 -6.00
CA SER A 57 -14.14 28.79 -6.45
C SER A 57 -13.83 28.35 -7.89
N ARG A 58 -13.04 29.15 -8.63
CA ARG A 58 -12.56 28.84 -9.98
C ARG A 58 -11.15 28.24 -10.00
N LEU A 59 -10.53 28.00 -8.85
CA LEU A 59 -9.22 27.39 -8.77
C LEU A 59 -9.35 25.86 -8.71
N ALA A 60 -8.64 25.18 -9.59
CA ALA A 60 -8.46 23.73 -9.58
C ALA A 60 -6.97 23.40 -9.46
N ALA A 61 -6.53 23.01 -8.27
CA ALA A 61 -5.18 22.57 -8.01
C ALA A 61 -5.00 21.06 -8.23
N CYS A 62 -3.79 20.65 -8.56
CA CYS A 62 -3.40 19.24 -8.48
C CYS A 62 -1.93 19.09 -8.07
N TYR A 63 -1.62 17.99 -7.38
CA TYR A 63 -0.24 17.61 -7.06
C TYR A 63 -0.06 16.10 -6.96
N GLU A 64 1.17 15.62 -7.17
CA GLU A 64 1.48 14.19 -7.11
C GLU A 64 1.43 13.66 -5.67
N ALA A 65 0.80 12.50 -5.46
CA ALA A 65 0.88 11.82 -4.18
C ALA A 65 2.34 11.51 -3.84
N GLY A 66 2.78 11.93 -2.66
CA GLY A 66 4.18 11.83 -2.25
C GLY A 66 4.36 11.84 -0.73
N PRO A 67 5.60 11.94 -0.25
CA PRO A 67 5.92 11.84 1.19
C PRO A 67 5.36 13.01 2.02
N GLY A 68 4.91 14.09 1.38
CA GLY A 68 4.28 15.23 2.06
C GLY A 68 2.84 14.99 2.54
N GLY A 69 2.27 13.81 2.30
CA GLY A 69 0.93 13.45 2.78
C GLY A 69 -0.20 14.28 2.15
N TYR A 70 -1.26 14.51 2.93
CA TYR A 70 -2.50 15.15 2.46
C TYR A 70 -2.78 16.54 3.07
N GLU A 71 -1.85 17.09 3.85
CA GLU A 71 -2.01 18.41 4.48
C GLU A 71 -2.16 19.54 3.46
N LEU A 72 -1.39 19.50 2.36
CA LEU A 72 -1.52 20.47 1.28
C LEU A 72 -2.94 20.44 0.68
N HIS A 73 -3.46 19.25 0.36
CA HIS A 73 -4.83 19.09 -0.11
C HIS A 73 -5.83 19.69 0.89
N ARG A 74 -5.74 19.32 2.18
CA ARG A 74 -6.63 19.81 3.24
C ARG A 74 -6.62 21.32 3.36
N LEU A 75 -5.43 21.93 3.33
CA LEU A 75 -5.27 23.37 3.40
C LEU A 75 -5.90 24.06 2.18
N LEU A 76 -5.64 23.57 0.97
CA LEU A 76 -6.26 24.10 -0.27
C LEU A 76 -7.79 24.00 -0.22
N THR A 77 -8.33 22.84 0.16
CA THR A 77 -9.78 22.65 0.33
C THR A 77 -10.36 23.59 1.38
N SER A 78 -9.68 23.79 2.52
CA SER A 78 -10.13 24.73 3.56
C SER A 78 -10.23 26.18 3.09
N MET A 79 -9.50 26.54 2.02
CA MET A 79 -9.55 27.85 1.38
C MET A 79 -10.59 27.95 0.25
N GLY A 80 -11.33 26.87 -0.01
CA GLY A 80 -12.32 26.78 -1.09
C GLY A 80 -11.72 26.46 -2.47
N VAL A 81 -10.49 25.93 -2.52
CA VAL A 81 -9.83 25.51 -3.77
C VAL A 81 -10.09 24.03 -3.99
N ALA A 82 -10.60 23.67 -5.16
CA ALA A 82 -10.70 22.25 -5.57
C ALA A 82 -9.28 21.70 -5.75
N CYS A 83 -8.98 20.52 -5.21
CA CYS A 83 -7.64 19.97 -5.26
C CYS A 83 -7.67 18.46 -5.54
N ASP A 84 -7.03 18.04 -6.62
CA ASP A 84 -6.83 16.63 -6.94
C ASP A 84 -5.43 16.16 -6.53
N VAL A 85 -5.36 15.10 -5.74
CA VAL A 85 -4.09 14.39 -5.51
C VAL A 85 -3.96 13.30 -6.55
N VAL A 86 -2.85 13.24 -7.28
CA VAL A 86 -2.72 12.37 -8.47
C VAL A 86 -1.78 11.21 -8.23
N ALA A 87 -2.12 10.03 -8.77
CA ALA A 87 -1.29 8.84 -8.64
C ALA A 87 -0.04 8.93 -9.55
N PRO A 88 1.20 8.96 -9.01
CA PRO A 88 2.40 9.21 -9.81
C PRO A 88 2.62 8.18 -10.93
N SER A 89 2.24 6.92 -10.68
CA SER A 89 2.41 5.82 -11.63
C SER A 89 1.43 5.87 -12.82
N LEU A 90 0.39 6.70 -12.75
CA LEU A 90 -0.64 6.83 -13.78
C LEU A 90 -0.54 8.13 -14.59
N ILE A 91 0.41 9.01 -14.24
CA ILE A 91 0.64 10.24 -14.99
C ILE A 91 1.20 9.88 -16.38
N PRO A 92 0.54 10.28 -17.48
CA PRO A 92 1.02 10.01 -18.83
C PRO A 92 2.45 10.53 -19.05
N LYS A 93 3.36 9.69 -19.53
CA LYS A 93 4.77 10.04 -19.86
C LYS A 93 5.04 9.95 -21.35
N GLY A 94 5.65 11.00 -21.92
CA GLY A 94 6.03 11.01 -23.33
C GLY A 94 7.23 10.10 -23.60
N ALA A 95 7.25 9.44 -24.76
CA ALA A 95 8.39 8.62 -25.15
C ALA A 95 9.66 9.49 -25.30
N GLY A 96 10.76 9.10 -24.64
CA GLY A 96 12.03 9.83 -24.71
C GLY A 96 12.17 11.03 -23.76
N GLU A 97 11.19 11.28 -22.90
CA GLU A 97 11.25 12.34 -21.88
C GLU A 97 12.27 11.97 -20.78
N ARG A 98 13.50 12.49 -20.91
CA ARG A 98 14.63 12.16 -20.02
C ARG A 98 15.02 13.29 -19.04
N VAL A 99 14.53 14.50 -19.26
CA VAL A 99 14.87 15.69 -18.47
C VAL A 99 13.72 16.00 -17.53
N LYS A 100 13.92 15.73 -16.24
CA LYS A 100 12.99 16.04 -15.14
C LYS A 100 13.48 17.31 -14.43
N THR A 101 12.60 18.30 -14.31
CA THR A 101 12.85 19.55 -13.56
C THR A 101 11.53 20.01 -12.96
N ASP A 102 11.56 20.55 -11.75
CA ASP A 102 10.35 20.97 -11.01
C ASP A 102 9.43 21.88 -11.85
N ARG A 103 10.03 22.82 -12.61
CA ARG A 103 9.33 23.72 -13.53
C ARG A 103 8.53 22.98 -14.61
N ARG A 104 9.13 21.95 -15.22
CA ARG A 104 8.48 21.15 -16.28
C ARG A 104 7.39 20.28 -15.71
N ASP A 105 7.62 19.71 -14.52
CA ASP A 105 6.64 18.87 -13.84
C ASP A 105 5.41 19.68 -13.45
N ALA A 106 5.58 20.88 -12.89
CA ALA A 106 4.48 21.79 -12.58
C ALA A 106 3.67 22.22 -13.82
N ILE A 107 4.35 22.59 -14.92
CA ILE A 107 3.70 22.92 -16.21
C ILE A 107 2.89 21.73 -16.73
N ARG A 108 3.49 20.54 -16.70
CA ARG A 108 2.87 19.30 -17.18
C ARG A 108 1.61 18.98 -16.38
N LEU A 109 1.69 19.05 -15.05
CA LEU A 109 0.56 18.81 -14.16
C LEU A 109 -0.60 19.77 -14.48
N ALA A 110 -0.33 21.07 -14.64
CA ALA A 110 -1.38 22.05 -14.95
C ALA A 110 -2.09 21.75 -16.28
N ARG A 111 -1.33 21.36 -17.31
CA ARG A 111 -1.86 21.01 -18.63
C ARG A 111 -2.69 19.72 -18.60
N LEU A 112 -2.16 18.66 -17.98
CA LEU A 112 -2.86 17.38 -17.87
C LEU A 112 -4.12 17.50 -17.01
N HIS A 113 -4.08 18.34 -15.98
CA HIS A 113 -5.24 18.61 -15.14
C HIS A 113 -6.37 19.27 -15.92
N ARG A 114 -6.05 20.31 -16.70
CA ARG A 114 -7.02 20.96 -17.59
C ARG A 114 -7.59 19.99 -18.64
N ALA A 115 -6.76 19.09 -19.16
CA ALA A 115 -7.19 18.10 -20.14
C ALA A 115 -8.04 16.96 -19.53
N GLY A 116 -8.14 16.86 -18.20
CA GLY A 116 -8.81 15.74 -17.53
C GLY A 116 -8.08 14.41 -17.69
N GLU A 117 -6.77 14.43 -17.97
CA GLU A 117 -5.94 13.24 -18.21
C GLU A 117 -5.27 12.69 -16.93
N LEU A 118 -5.46 13.37 -15.80
CA LEU A 118 -4.92 12.92 -14.51
C LEU A 118 -5.89 11.97 -13.82
N THR A 119 -5.35 10.91 -13.21
CA THR A 119 -6.13 10.02 -12.35
C THR A 119 -5.99 10.48 -10.89
N ALA A 120 -7.02 11.13 -10.37
CA ALA A 120 -7.13 11.51 -8.97
C ALA A 120 -7.26 10.28 -8.06
N ILE A 121 -6.63 10.33 -6.88
CA ILE A 121 -6.81 9.34 -5.82
C ILE A 121 -7.86 9.84 -4.82
N ARG A 122 -8.54 8.91 -4.16
CA ARG A 122 -9.32 9.24 -2.96
C ARG A 122 -8.37 9.64 -1.85
N VAL A 123 -8.45 10.90 -1.43
CA VAL A 123 -7.77 11.39 -0.22
C VAL A 123 -8.46 10.77 1.00
N PRO A 124 -7.72 10.05 1.87
CA PRO A 124 -8.29 9.51 3.10
C PRO A 124 -8.69 10.63 4.06
N THR A 125 -9.71 10.37 4.87
CA THR A 125 -10.01 11.24 6.02
C THR A 125 -8.84 11.20 7.02
N ILE A 126 -8.77 12.17 7.93
CA ILE A 126 -7.74 12.20 8.98
C ILE A 126 -7.79 10.90 9.81
N ALA A 127 -8.99 10.43 10.15
CA ALA A 127 -9.16 9.19 10.90
C ALA A 127 -8.68 7.96 10.12
N GLU A 128 -8.98 7.88 8.82
CA GLU A 128 -8.51 6.78 7.96
C GLU A 128 -6.98 6.79 7.76
N GLU A 129 -6.39 7.97 7.58
CA GLU A 129 -4.93 8.14 7.50
C GLU A 129 -4.25 7.70 8.80
N ALA A 130 -4.77 8.11 9.96
CA ALA A 130 -4.23 7.71 11.26
C ALA A 130 -4.21 6.18 11.45
N VAL A 131 -5.28 5.49 11.04
CA VAL A 131 -5.31 4.01 11.10
C VAL A 131 -4.29 3.40 10.12
N ARG A 132 -4.13 3.96 8.91
CA ARG A 132 -3.11 3.49 7.96
C ARG A 132 -1.71 3.64 8.51
N ASP A 133 -1.40 4.76 9.14
CA ASP A 133 -0.08 4.98 9.74
C ASP A 133 0.22 3.99 10.85
N LEU A 134 -0.77 3.68 11.70
CA LEU A 134 -0.61 2.68 12.76
C LEU A 134 -0.37 1.27 12.19
N VAL A 135 -1.12 0.88 11.15
CA VAL A 135 -0.93 -0.39 10.45
C VAL A 135 0.44 -0.45 9.75
N ARG A 136 0.90 0.64 9.14
CA ARG A 136 2.21 0.71 8.48
C ARG A 136 3.36 0.66 9.48
N THR A 137 3.20 1.30 10.64
CA THR A 137 4.15 1.21 11.76
C THR A 137 4.39 -0.26 12.16
N ARG A 138 3.36 -1.10 12.10
CA ARG A 138 3.53 -2.55 12.33
C ARG A 138 4.45 -3.20 11.31
N ALA A 139 4.37 -2.82 10.04
CA ALA A 139 5.27 -3.32 9.01
C ALA A 139 6.72 -2.92 9.31
N ASP A 140 6.94 -1.67 9.73
CA ASP A 140 8.27 -1.18 10.13
C ASP A 140 8.84 -1.97 11.32
N LEU A 141 8.03 -2.21 12.36
CA LEU A 141 8.44 -2.99 13.54
C LEU A 141 8.69 -4.47 13.21
N LEU A 142 7.93 -5.06 12.28
CA LEU A 142 8.19 -6.41 11.77
C LEU A 142 9.55 -6.50 11.10
N ASP A 143 9.90 -5.49 10.30
CA ASP A 143 11.20 -5.39 9.65
C ASP A 143 12.32 -5.10 10.64
N ASP A 144 12.11 -4.27 11.66
CA ASP A 144 13.07 -4.07 12.74
C ASP A 144 13.36 -5.33 13.53
N ARG A 145 12.31 -6.08 13.89
CA ARG A 145 12.46 -7.40 14.52
C ARG A 145 13.27 -8.33 13.63
N ARG A 146 12.98 -8.37 12.31
CA ARG A 146 13.73 -9.18 11.34
C ARG A 146 15.19 -8.75 11.27
N ARG A 147 15.49 -7.45 11.24
CA ARG A 147 16.85 -6.90 11.26
C ARG A 147 17.60 -7.30 12.53
N ALA A 148 16.96 -7.18 13.70
CA ALA A 148 17.55 -7.59 14.98
C ALA A 148 17.88 -9.10 15.01
N GLN A 149 16.95 -9.93 14.52
CA GLN A 149 17.18 -11.35 14.31
C GLN A 149 18.38 -11.63 13.38
N GLN A 150 18.45 -10.96 12.24
CA GLN A 150 19.56 -11.13 11.29
C GLN A 150 20.90 -10.73 11.89
N ARG A 151 20.97 -9.66 12.70
CA ARG A 151 22.20 -9.23 13.40
C ARG A 151 22.73 -10.32 14.33
N ILE A 152 21.87 -10.96 15.12
CA ILE A 152 22.25 -12.10 15.97
C ILE A 152 22.80 -13.26 15.13
N ASN A 153 22.09 -13.64 14.06
CA ASN A 153 22.55 -14.74 13.20
C ASN A 153 23.89 -14.42 12.52
N ALA A 154 24.09 -13.20 12.04
CA ALA A 154 25.34 -12.76 11.43
C ALA A 154 26.49 -12.73 12.44
N PHE A 155 26.22 -12.26 13.67
CA PHE A 155 27.18 -12.29 14.78
C PHE A 155 27.62 -13.72 15.10
N LEU A 156 26.68 -14.64 15.28
CA LEU A 156 27.01 -16.03 15.58
C LEU A 156 27.77 -16.70 14.43
N LEU A 157 27.35 -16.44 13.19
CA LEU A 157 28.00 -16.98 11.98
C LEU A 157 29.47 -16.56 11.86
N ARG A 158 29.79 -15.28 12.05
CA ARG A 158 31.18 -14.79 11.93
C ARG A 158 32.12 -15.35 13.01
N HIS A 159 31.57 -15.89 14.10
CA HIS A 159 32.32 -16.59 15.14
C HIS A 159 32.19 -18.13 15.05
N GLY A 160 31.82 -18.65 13.87
CA GLY A 160 31.75 -20.10 13.62
C GLY A 160 30.59 -20.82 14.31
N ARG A 161 29.67 -20.11 14.96
CA ARG A 161 28.49 -20.68 15.63
C ARG A 161 27.35 -20.81 14.62
N VAL A 162 27.19 -22.01 14.06
CA VAL A 162 26.20 -22.27 12.99
C VAL A 162 25.04 -23.11 13.50
N TRP A 163 23.82 -22.58 13.40
CA TRP A 163 22.61 -23.37 13.64
C TRP A 163 22.35 -24.36 12.50
N ARG A 164 22.26 -25.65 12.84
CA ARG A 164 21.95 -26.75 11.91
C ARG A 164 20.62 -27.48 12.19
N GLY A 165 19.87 -27.06 13.21
CA GLY A 165 18.59 -27.68 13.59
C GLY A 165 17.38 -27.22 12.76
N GLY A 166 17.58 -26.80 11.50
CA GLY A 166 16.51 -26.39 10.59
C GLY A 166 15.99 -24.97 10.82
N VAL A 167 14.68 -24.80 10.96
CA VAL A 167 14.00 -23.50 10.98
C VAL A 167 14.46 -22.64 12.16
N ARG A 168 14.85 -21.39 11.88
CA ARG A 168 15.29 -20.42 12.88
C ARG A 168 14.12 -19.76 13.60
N TRP A 169 14.39 -19.16 14.76
CA TRP A 169 13.44 -18.42 15.61
C TRP A 169 12.29 -19.23 16.21
N THR A 170 12.36 -20.55 16.08
CA THR A 170 11.58 -21.51 16.88
C THR A 170 12.01 -21.47 18.35
N LYS A 171 11.23 -22.10 19.24
CA LYS A 171 11.60 -22.25 20.66
C LYS A 171 13.00 -22.85 20.82
N ILE A 172 13.31 -23.88 20.04
CA ILE A 172 14.60 -24.59 20.09
C ILE A 172 15.74 -23.68 19.60
N HIS A 173 15.56 -22.97 18.47
CA HIS A 173 16.57 -22.01 18.00
C HIS A 173 16.82 -20.89 19.01
N ARG A 174 15.77 -20.37 19.67
CA ARG A 174 15.90 -19.35 20.71
C ARG A 174 16.69 -19.86 21.91
N GLN A 175 16.46 -21.10 22.33
CA GLN A 175 17.25 -21.75 23.38
C GLN A 175 18.71 -21.91 22.97
N TRP A 176 18.97 -22.31 21.71
CA TRP A 176 20.34 -22.39 21.18
C TRP A 176 21.03 -21.02 21.16
N VAL A 177 20.38 -19.97 20.68
CA VAL A 177 20.93 -18.59 20.76
C VAL A 177 21.20 -18.21 22.22
N ALA A 178 20.30 -18.59 23.13
CA ALA A 178 20.43 -18.27 24.55
C ALA A 178 21.60 -18.99 25.23
N SER A 179 21.96 -20.18 24.77
CA SER A 179 23.03 -21.01 25.32
C SER A 179 24.43 -20.67 24.80
N GLN A 180 24.56 -19.66 23.93
CA GLN A 180 25.86 -19.29 23.38
C GLN A 180 26.69 -18.56 24.45
N VAL A 181 27.93 -19.03 24.65
CA VAL A 181 28.89 -18.47 25.59
C VAL A 181 30.18 -18.11 24.84
N PHE A 182 30.79 -17.00 25.24
CA PHE A 182 32.07 -16.52 24.76
C PHE A 182 32.99 -16.25 25.95
N ASP A 183 34.27 -16.61 25.82
CA ASP A 183 35.27 -16.39 26.86
C ASP A 183 35.65 -14.91 26.96
N GLU A 184 35.65 -14.20 25.83
CA GLU A 184 35.94 -12.78 25.74
C GLU A 184 34.75 -11.92 26.25
N PRO A 185 34.92 -11.10 27.31
CA PRO A 185 33.86 -10.27 27.86
C PRO A 185 33.19 -9.35 26.83
N ALA A 186 33.95 -8.77 25.89
CA ALA A 186 33.39 -7.89 24.87
C ALA A 186 32.42 -8.61 23.92
N LEU A 187 32.66 -9.89 23.60
CA LEU A 187 31.77 -10.70 22.77
C LEU A 187 30.49 -11.08 23.51
N THR A 188 30.62 -11.42 24.80
CA THR A 188 29.46 -11.67 25.68
C THR A 188 28.58 -10.44 25.79
N ALA A 189 29.15 -9.26 26.02
CA ALA A 189 28.42 -7.99 26.05
C ALA A 189 27.74 -7.67 24.70
N THR A 190 28.41 -7.96 23.58
CA THR A 190 27.86 -7.76 22.23
C THR A 190 26.61 -8.62 22.00
N LEU A 191 26.68 -9.92 22.32
CA LEU A 191 25.53 -10.82 22.15
C LEU A 191 24.38 -10.43 23.10
N ALA A 192 24.69 -10.07 24.35
CA ALA A 192 23.70 -9.59 25.31
C ALA A 192 22.97 -8.34 24.78
N THR A 193 23.70 -7.39 24.20
CA THR A 193 23.13 -6.17 23.58
C THR A 193 22.21 -6.51 22.41
N TYR A 194 22.59 -7.41 21.51
CA TYR A 194 21.72 -7.82 20.41
C TYR A 194 20.46 -8.56 20.88
N ARG A 195 20.57 -9.38 21.94
CA ARG A 195 19.42 -10.04 22.55
C ARG A 195 18.45 -9.02 23.18
N ALA A 196 18.98 -8.05 23.92
CA ALA A 196 18.18 -6.97 24.50
C ALA A 196 17.47 -6.15 23.41
N ALA A 197 18.16 -5.81 22.32
CA ALA A 197 17.56 -5.12 21.18
C ALA A 197 16.42 -5.93 20.54
N LEU A 198 16.60 -7.25 20.34
CA LEU A 198 15.53 -8.11 19.84
C LEU A 198 14.34 -8.15 20.80
N MET A 199 14.58 -8.29 22.10
CA MET A 199 13.54 -8.30 23.12
C MET A 199 12.73 -6.99 23.12
N ALA A 200 13.41 -5.84 23.01
CA ALA A 200 12.75 -4.54 22.92
C ALA A 200 11.84 -4.45 21.68
N ARG A 201 12.34 -4.83 20.49
CA ARG A 201 11.53 -4.85 19.26
C ARG A 201 10.35 -5.82 19.32
N GLU A 202 10.51 -6.96 19.99
CA GLU A 202 9.42 -7.92 20.20
C GLU A 202 8.34 -7.37 21.15
N ALA A 203 8.74 -6.66 22.21
CA ALA A 203 7.81 -6.03 23.14
C ALA A 203 7.04 -4.86 22.50
N GLU A 204 7.73 -3.99 21.74
CA GLU A 204 7.11 -2.89 20.99
C GLU A 204 6.09 -3.43 19.96
N LEU A 205 6.47 -4.46 19.20
CA LEU A 205 5.56 -5.09 18.25
C LEU A 205 4.34 -5.68 18.94
N ALA A 206 4.52 -6.38 20.07
CA ALA A 206 3.41 -6.96 20.83
C ALA A 206 2.44 -5.88 21.37
N ALA A 207 2.98 -4.77 21.89
CA ALA A 207 2.18 -3.65 22.36
C ALA A 207 1.37 -3.00 21.22
N LEU A 208 1.99 -2.82 20.06
CA LEU A 208 1.31 -2.28 18.88
C LEU A 208 0.24 -3.25 18.34
N GLU A 209 0.54 -4.55 18.28
CA GLU A 209 -0.42 -5.57 17.84
C GLU A 209 -1.63 -5.66 18.77
N ALA A 210 -1.48 -5.39 20.07
CA ALA A 210 -2.59 -5.28 21.00
C ALA A 210 -3.50 -4.06 20.71
N GLN A 211 -2.92 -2.89 20.43
CA GLN A 211 -3.70 -1.71 20.03
C GLN A 211 -4.43 -1.92 18.70
N LEU A 212 -3.77 -2.57 17.74
CA LEU A 212 -4.39 -2.92 16.46
C LEU A 212 -5.50 -3.95 16.61
N HIS A 213 -5.37 -4.88 17.56
CA HIS A 213 -6.45 -5.82 17.89
C HIS A 213 -7.70 -5.09 18.38
N GLU A 214 -7.55 -4.14 19.31
CA GLU A 214 -8.66 -3.32 19.80
C GLU A 214 -9.35 -2.56 18.65
N LEU A 215 -8.59 -1.90 17.78
CA LEU A 215 -9.13 -1.21 16.60
C LEU A 215 -9.86 -2.14 15.63
N ALA A 216 -9.38 -3.38 15.47
CA ALA A 216 -10.03 -4.39 14.63
C ALA A 216 -11.40 -4.83 15.17
N GLN A 217 -11.67 -4.60 16.46
CA GLN A 217 -12.96 -4.88 17.09
C GLN A 217 -13.92 -3.69 17.05
N CYS A 218 -13.49 -2.52 16.60
CA CYS A 218 -14.31 -1.31 16.54
C CYS A 218 -14.85 -1.04 15.13
N GLU A 219 -16.08 -0.52 15.06
CA GLU A 219 -16.62 0.04 13.84
C GLU A 219 -15.89 1.34 13.45
N PRO A 220 -15.74 1.66 12.15
CA PRO A 220 -16.30 0.96 10.99
C PRO A 220 -15.44 -0.22 10.47
N LEU A 221 -14.36 -0.58 11.15
CA LEU A 221 -13.38 -1.57 10.65
C LEU A 221 -13.83 -3.01 10.91
N HIS A 222 -14.49 -3.25 12.05
CA HIS A 222 -14.85 -4.58 12.52
C HIS A 222 -15.60 -5.42 11.47
N ALA A 223 -16.66 -4.88 10.86
CA ALA A 223 -17.41 -5.60 9.83
C ALA A 223 -16.54 -6.06 8.66
N ALA A 224 -15.64 -5.20 8.16
CA ALA A 224 -14.71 -5.55 7.10
C ALA A 224 -13.68 -6.59 7.55
N VAL A 225 -13.12 -6.44 8.75
CA VAL A 225 -12.14 -7.36 9.32
C VAL A 225 -12.73 -8.77 9.47
N SER A 226 -13.95 -8.87 10.01
CA SER A 226 -14.64 -10.14 10.24
C SER A 226 -14.92 -10.88 8.93
N ARG A 227 -15.43 -10.18 7.90
CA ARG A 227 -15.69 -10.77 6.57
C ARG A 227 -14.41 -11.22 5.88
N LEU A 228 -13.37 -10.37 5.86
CA LEU A 228 -12.08 -10.71 5.26
C LEU A 228 -11.38 -11.85 6.02
N GLY A 229 -11.52 -11.89 7.34
CA GLY A 229 -10.97 -12.93 8.22
C GLY A 229 -11.49 -14.34 7.94
N CYS A 230 -12.63 -14.47 7.26
CA CYS A 230 -13.18 -15.74 6.80
C CYS A 230 -12.37 -16.38 5.66
N TYR A 231 -11.49 -15.63 4.99
CA TYR A 231 -10.63 -16.14 3.93
C TYR A 231 -9.34 -16.75 4.51
N ARG A 232 -9.00 -17.95 4.05
CA ARG A 232 -7.79 -18.64 4.50
C ARG A 232 -6.53 -17.83 4.20
N GLY A 233 -5.63 -17.72 5.19
CA GLY A 233 -4.41 -16.94 5.10
C GLY A 233 -4.56 -15.46 5.48
N ILE A 234 -5.78 -14.92 5.47
CA ILE A 234 -6.05 -13.53 5.88
C ILE A 234 -6.37 -13.49 7.37
N ALA A 235 -5.35 -13.45 8.23
CA ALA A 235 -5.51 -13.29 9.68
C ALA A 235 -6.07 -11.89 10.04
N GLU A 236 -6.51 -11.70 11.29
CA GLU A 236 -7.13 -10.44 11.76
C GLU A 236 -6.31 -9.19 11.41
N LEU A 237 -5.03 -9.15 11.77
CA LEU A 237 -4.17 -8.00 11.46
C LEU A 237 -3.98 -7.81 9.95
N THR A 238 -3.98 -8.88 9.16
CA THR A 238 -3.93 -8.79 7.69
C THR A 238 -5.25 -8.26 7.12
N ALA A 239 -6.38 -8.68 7.68
CA ALA A 239 -7.70 -8.18 7.33
C ALA A 239 -7.84 -6.68 7.69
N LEU A 240 -7.34 -6.29 8.86
CA LEU A 240 -7.24 -4.89 9.29
C LEU A 240 -6.40 -4.06 8.31
N THR A 241 -5.23 -4.57 7.88
CA THR A 241 -4.41 -3.90 6.86
C THR A 241 -5.18 -3.69 5.57
N LEU A 242 -5.90 -4.71 5.09
CA LEU A 242 -6.70 -4.59 3.87
C LEU A 242 -7.84 -3.57 4.06
N ALA A 243 -8.57 -3.62 5.18
CA ALA A 243 -9.65 -2.69 5.47
C ALA A 243 -9.13 -1.24 5.53
N ALA A 244 -8.04 -0.99 6.26
CA ALA A 244 -7.46 0.35 6.44
C ALA A 244 -6.86 0.93 5.15
N GLU A 245 -6.18 0.12 4.33
CA GLU A 245 -5.56 0.59 3.10
C GLU A 245 -6.58 0.80 1.99
N VAL A 246 -7.58 -0.07 1.88
CA VAL A 246 -8.58 0.02 0.82
C VAL A 246 -9.64 1.06 1.16
N VAL A 247 -10.20 0.98 2.36
CA VAL A 247 -11.32 1.77 2.88
C VAL A 247 -12.60 1.57 2.05
N ASP A 248 -12.64 2.20 0.88
CA ASP A 248 -13.77 2.11 -0.05
C ASP A 248 -13.46 1.07 -1.13
N TRP A 249 -14.15 -0.07 -1.03
CA TRP A 249 -14.05 -1.17 -1.99
C TRP A 249 -14.90 -0.95 -3.25
N HIS A 250 -15.94 -0.12 -3.16
CA HIS A 250 -16.86 0.18 -4.26
C HIS A 250 -16.26 1.18 -5.25
N ARG A 251 -15.22 1.93 -4.87
CA ARG A 251 -14.46 2.81 -5.78
C ARG A 251 -13.85 2.08 -6.99
N PHE A 252 -13.70 0.76 -6.91
CA PHE A 252 -13.19 -0.03 -8.02
C PHE A 252 -14.35 -0.58 -8.85
N ALA A 253 -14.43 -0.17 -10.12
CA ALA A 253 -15.49 -0.63 -11.04
C ALA A 253 -15.47 -2.15 -11.31
N SER A 254 -14.38 -2.85 -10.99
CA SER A 254 -14.27 -4.30 -11.14
C SER A 254 -13.17 -4.92 -10.29
N ALA A 255 -13.25 -6.23 -10.08
CA ALA A 255 -12.16 -7.03 -9.50
C ALA A 255 -10.81 -6.81 -10.21
N ARG A 256 -10.82 -6.61 -11.54
CA ARG A 256 -9.60 -6.37 -12.31
C ARG A 256 -8.98 -5.02 -11.97
N ALA A 257 -9.80 -3.99 -11.74
CA ALA A 257 -9.32 -2.67 -11.29
C ALA A 257 -8.65 -2.79 -9.91
N PHE A 258 -9.24 -3.55 -8.97
CA PHE A 258 -8.64 -3.82 -7.67
C PHE A 258 -7.33 -4.63 -7.76
N MET A 259 -7.26 -5.64 -8.64
CA MET A 259 -6.02 -6.38 -8.91
C MET A 259 -4.91 -5.48 -9.47
N SER A 260 -5.27 -4.48 -10.26
CA SER A 260 -4.33 -3.47 -10.76
C SER A 260 -3.82 -2.58 -9.62
N TYR A 261 -4.73 -2.07 -8.79
CA TYR A 261 -4.41 -1.25 -7.61
C TYR A 261 -3.52 -1.96 -6.58
N SER A 262 -3.66 -3.28 -6.42
CA SER A 262 -2.78 -4.07 -5.55
C SER A 262 -1.41 -4.38 -6.18
N GLY A 263 -1.14 -3.97 -7.42
CA GLY A 263 0.13 -4.21 -8.11
C GLY A 263 0.44 -5.67 -8.39
N LEU A 264 -0.59 -6.53 -8.43
CA LEU A 264 -0.49 -7.98 -8.67
C LEU A 264 -0.69 -8.38 -10.14
N ILE A 265 -0.99 -7.42 -11.02
CA ILE A 265 -1.09 -7.64 -12.46
C ILE A 265 0.32 -7.73 -13.10
N PRO A 266 0.52 -8.62 -14.09
CA PRO A 266 1.77 -8.70 -14.84
C PRO A 266 1.91 -7.47 -15.73
N THR A 267 3.15 -7.01 -15.95
CA THR A 267 3.46 -6.12 -17.05
C THR A 267 3.19 -6.83 -18.37
N GLU A 268 2.67 -6.10 -19.34
CA GLU A 268 2.35 -6.64 -20.66
C GLU A 268 2.97 -5.75 -21.73
N TYR A 269 3.85 -6.33 -22.54
CA TYR A 269 4.37 -5.74 -23.77
C TYR A 269 3.80 -6.55 -24.92
N SER A 270 2.74 -6.03 -25.53
CA SER A 270 2.07 -6.65 -26.66
C SER A 270 2.27 -5.78 -27.90
N SER A 271 2.75 -6.38 -28.99
CA SER A 271 2.84 -5.74 -30.31
C SER A 271 2.33 -6.73 -31.36
N GLY A 272 1.26 -6.37 -32.08
CA GLY A 272 0.56 -7.29 -32.99
C GLY A 272 0.07 -8.55 -32.25
N ASP A 273 0.26 -9.73 -32.84
CA ASP A 273 -0.19 -11.01 -32.28
C ASP A 273 0.69 -11.57 -31.14
N ARG A 274 1.76 -10.86 -30.75
CA ARG A 274 2.71 -11.35 -29.75
C ARG A 274 2.47 -10.71 -28.39
N ILE A 275 1.85 -11.47 -27.49
CA ILE A 275 1.66 -11.08 -26.08
C ILE A 275 2.87 -11.52 -25.27
N ARG A 276 3.68 -10.58 -24.79
CA ARG A 276 4.78 -10.86 -23.85
C ARG A 276 4.43 -10.33 -22.47
N ARG A 277 4.18 -11.23 -21.52
CA ARG A 277 3.94 -10.88 -20.11
C ARG A 277 5.24 -10.97 -19.30
N GLY A 278 5.56 -9.91 -18.56
CA GLY A 278 6.73 -9.81 -17.68
C GLY A 278 6.39 -10.06 -16.21
N GLY A 279 7.23 -9.51 -15.32
CA GLY A 279 6.99 -9.53 -13.87
C GLY A 279 5.76 -8.70 -13.47
N ILE A 280 5.35 -8.75 -12.20
CA ILE A 280 4.28 -7.86 -11.72
C ILE A 280 4.68 -6.39 -11.83
N THR A 281 3.70 -5.50 -12.07
CA THR A 281 3.95 -4.06 -12.20
C THR A 281 4.54 -3.45 -10.92
N LYS A 282 4.16 -4.00 -9.74
CA LYS A 282 4.40 -3.41 -8.41
C LYS A 282 3.85 -1.98 -8.26
N ALA A 283 3.20 -1.44 -9.29
CA ALA A 283 2.50 -0.17 -9.26
C ALA A 283 1.21 -0.34 -8.46
N GLY A 284 1.00 0.50 -7.44
CA GLY A 284 -0.14 0.41 -6.53
C GLY A 284 0.25 0.17 -5.07
N SER A 285 -0.72 -0.14 -4.21
CA SER A 285 -0.52 -0.25 -2.76
C SER A 285 0.36 -1.44 -2.39
N GLU A 286 1.55 -1.15 -1.87
CA GLU A 286 2.48 -2.15 -1.35
C GLU A 286 1.94 -2.91 -0.13
N PRO A 287 1.36 -2.26 0.90
CA PRO A 287 0.78 -2.97 2.03
C PRO A 287 -0.28 -3.99 1.62
N VAL A 288 -1.18 -3.62 0.70
CA VAL A 288 -2.21 -4.53 0.15
C VAL A 288 -1.57 -5.69 -0.61
N ARG A 289 -0.57 -5.41 -1.45
CA ARG A 289 0.17 -6.44 -2.20
C ARG A 289 0.82 -7.46 -1.27
N THR A 290 1.50 -6.99 -0.23
CA THR A 290 2.18 -7.82 0.76
C THR A 290 1.18 -8.66 1.53
N ALA A 291 0.11 -8.05 2.05
CA ALA A 291 -0.96 -8.75 2.76
C ALA A 291 -1.56 -9.91 1.93
N LEU A 292 -1.87 -9.66 0.67
CA LEU A 292 -2.43 -10.68 -0.23
C LEU A 292 -1.42 -11.77 -0.60
N THR A 293 -0.15 -11.40 -0.83
CA THR A 293 0.92 -12.35 -1.19
C THR A 293 1.26 -13.28 -0.03
N GLU A 294 1.39 -12.75 1.18
CA GLU A 294 1.62 -13.54 2.38
C GLU A 294 0.44 -14.48 2.68
N SER A 295 -0.79 -13.96 2.53
CA SER A 295 -2.00 -14.79 2.68
C SER A 295 -2.04 -15.93 1.66
N ALA A 296 -1.59 -15.67 0.43
CA ALA A 296 -1.66 -16.62 -0.67
C ALA A 296 -0.82 -17.89 -0.45
N TRP A 297 0.25 -17.82 0.35
CA TRP A 297 1.04 -19.01 0.72
C TRP A 297 0.21 -20.08 1.42
N SER A 298 -0.85 -19.70 2.15
CA SER A 298 -1.72 -20.65 2.84
C SER A 298 -2.43 -21.62 1.90
N TYR A 299 -2.58 -21.28 0.62
CA TYR A 299 -3.26 -22.11 -0.38
C TYR A 299 -2.36 -23.15 -1.05
N GLN A 300 -1.07 -23.23 -0.69
CA GLN A 300 -0.22 -24.35 -1.13
C GLN A 300 -0.66 -25.70 -0.54
N HIS A 301 -1.41 -25.66 0.57
CA HIS A 301 -1.92 -26.82 1.28
C HIS A 301 -3.29 -27.26 0.75
N ARG A 302 -3.75 -28.45 1.17
CA ARG A 302 -5.11 -28.93 0.84
C ARG A 302 -6.18 -28.05 1.49
N PRO A 303 -7.34 -27.81 0.84
CA PRO A 303 -8.47 -27.11 1.45
C PRO A 303 -8.88 -27.76 2.77
N THR A 304 -8.97 -26.97 3.85
CA THR A 304 -9.37 -27.44 5.18
C THR A 304 -9.81 -26.27 6.05
N ILE A 305 -10.73 -26.54 6.98
CA ILE A 305 -11.18 -25.58 8.00
C ILE A 305 -10.62 -26.04 9.36
N GLY A 306 -9.39 -25.60 9.65
CA GLY A 306 -8.77 -25.80 10.96
C GLY A 306 -9.39 -24.90 12.04
N ALA A 307 -9.08 -25.19 13.31
CA ALA A 307 -9.64 -24.47 14.46
C ALA A 307 -9.50 -22.92 14.38
N PRO A 308 -8.35 -22.33 13.97
CA PRO A 308 -8.23 -20.88 13.88
C PRO A 308 -9.11 -20.25 12.80
N LEU A 309 -9.34 -20.95 11.68
CA LEU A 309 -10.25 -20.47 10.64
C LEU A 309 -11.70 -20.62 11.08
N ARG A 310 -12.05 -21.73 11.73
CA ARG A 310 -13.38 -21.97 12.28
C ARG A 310 -13.81 -20.89 13.26
N ARG A 311 -12.93 -20.48 14.19
CA ARG A 311 -13.22 -19.39 15.14
C ARG A 311 -13.54 -18.08 14.43
N ARG A 312 -12.78 -17.71 13.39
CA ARG A 312 -13.03 -16.49 12.60
C ARG A 312 -14.27 -16.56 11.72
N GLN A 313 -14.80 -17.76 11.51
CA GLN A 313 -15.99 -18.03 10.71
C GLN A 313 -17.25 -18.23 11.56
N GLN A 314 -17.15 -18.11 12.90
CA GLN A 314 -18.22 -18.48 13.81
C GLN A 314 -19.50 -17.64 13.61
N ASP A 315 -19.33 -16.32 13.42
CA ASP A 315 -20.45 -15.38 13.29
C ASP A 315 -20.66 -14.92 11.84
N ALA A 316 -20.04 -15.62 10.88
CA ALA A 316 -20.12 -15.27 9.47
C ALA A 316 -21.43 -15.73 8.82
N THR A 317 -21.93 -14.96 7.87
CA THR A 317 -23.12 -15.32 7.09
C THR A 317 -22.86 -16.56 6.22
N ALA A 318 -23.94 -17.30 5.91
CA ALA A 318 -23.85 -18.45 5.01
C ALA A 318 -23.24 -18.10 3.64
N GLU A 319 -23.50 -16.88 3.14
CA GLU A 319 -22.92 -16.39 1.90
C GLU A 319 -21.41 -16.19 1.98
N THR A 320 -20.92 -15.50 3.03
CA THR A 320 -19.48 -15.30 3.25
C THR A 320 -18.75 -16.65 3.43
N LEU A 321 -19.37 -17.60 4.13
CA LEU A 321 -18.85 -18.96 4.27
C LEU A 321 -18.77 -19.69 2.91
N ALA A 322 -19.83 -19.61 2.10
CA ALA A 322 -19.85 -20.21 0.77
C ALA A 322 -18.79 -19.59 -0.17
N ARG A 323 -18.66 -18.26 -0.19
CA ARG A 323 -17.67 -17.53 -1.00
C ARG A 323 -16.24 -17.86 -0.57
N SER A 324 -15.96 -17.83 0.74
CA SER A 324 -14.62 -18.13 1.28
C SER A 324 -14.21 -19.60 1.05
N TRP A 325 -15.16 -20.55 1.14
CA TRP A 325 -14.90 -21.96 0.80
C TRP A 325 -14.63 -22.16 -0.69
N LYS A 326 -15.45 -21.56 -1.57
CA LYS A 326 -15.23 -21.57 -3.02
C LYS A 326 -13.87 -20.99 -3.39
N ALA A 327 -13.48 -19.88 -2.77
CA ALA A 327 -12.16 -19.28 -2.93
C ALA A 327 -11.07 -20.28 -2.55
N GLN A 328 -11.20 -20.94 -1.39
CA GLN A 328 -10.22 -21.90 -0.93
C GLN A 328 -10.03 -23.08 -1.88
N GLN A 329 -11.11 -23.70 -2.34
CA GLN A 329 -11.03 -24.81 -3.30
C GLN A 329 -10.33 -24.38 -4.60
N ARG A 330 -10.70 -23.21 -5.14
CA ARG A 330 -10.17 -22.69 -6.39
C ARG A 330 -8.70 -22.32 -6.29
N LEU A 331 -8.31 -21.59 -5.25
CA LEU A 331 -6.95 -21.11 -5.04
C LEU A 331 -5.97 -22.26 -4.74
N CYS A 332 -6.37 -23.25 -3.92
CA CYS A 332 -5.58 -24.48 -3.72
C CYS A 332 -5.47 -25.31 -5.00
N GLY A 333 -6.53 -25.38 -5.81
CA GLY A 333 -6.52 -26.04 -7.12
C GLY A 333 -5.54 -25.36 -8.08
N LYS A 334 -5.53 -24.02 -8.11
CA LYS A 334 -4.62 -23.24 -8.94
C LYS A 334 -3.16 -23.42 -8.53
N PHE A 335 -2.87 -23.35 -7.23
CA PHE A 335 -1.51 -23.54 -6.71
C PHE A 335 -0.95 -24.89 -7.18
N ARG A 336 -1.70 -25.98 -6.96
CA ARG A 336 -1.32 -27.34 -7.39
C ARG A 336 -1.11 -27.44 -8.90
N ARG A 337 -1.99 -26.85 -9.70
CA ARG A 337 -1.90 -26.89 -11.17
C ARG A 337 -0.64 -26.19 -11.68
N MET A 338 -0.31 -25.02 -11.12
CA MET A 338 0.89 -24.27 -11.50
C MET A 338 2.17 -24.95 -11.03
N ALA A 339 2.17 -25.50 -9.83
CA ALA A 339 3.29 -26.31 -9.32
C ALA A 339 3.54 -27.55 -10.21
N LYS A 340 2.48 -28.27 -10.61
CA LYS A 340 2.57 -29.40 -11.55
C LYS A 340 3.10 -28.99 -12.93
N ALA A 341 2.82 -27.76 -13.36
CA ALA A 341 3.34 -27.19 -14.60
C ALA A 341 4.77 -26.64 -14.46
N GLY A 342 5.49 -26.94 -13.38
CA GLY A 342 6.89 -26.54 -13.17
C GLY A 342 7.10 -25.06 -12.90
N LYS A 343 6.05 -24.30 -12.56
CA LYS A 343 6.21 -22.87 -12.22
C LYS A 343 6.86 -22.73 -10.86
N SER A 344 7.75 -21.74 -10.71
CA SER A 344 8.40 -21.47 -9.43
C SER A 344 7.37 -21.13 -8.33
N PRO A 345 7.67 -21.40 -7.05
CA PRO A 345 6.79 -21.04 -5.94
C PRO A 345 6.43 -19.55 -5.93
N ALA A 346 7.40 -18.67 -6.23
CA ALA A 346 7.19 -17.23 -6.29
C ALA A 346 6.20 -16.81 -7.38
N VAL A 347 6.29 -17.39 -8.59
CA VAL A 347 5.33 -17.11 -9.67
C VAL A 347 3.95 -17.66 -9.32
N THR A 348 3.90 -18.83 -8.70
CA THR A 348 2.65 -19.49 -8.30
C THR A 348 1.92 -18.70 -7.22
N VAL A 349 2.61 -18.28 -6.15
CA VAL A 349 1.99 -17.53 -5.04
C VAL A 349 1.46 -16.18 -5.51
N VAL A 350 2.17 -15.46 -6.37
CA VAL A 350 1.70 -14.18 -6.93
C VAL A 350 0.45 -14.37 -7.79
N ALA A 351 0.40 -15.42 -8.58
CA ALA A 351 -0.80 -15.72 -9.38
C ALA A 351 -2.00 -16.11 -8.52
N VAL A 352 -1.78 -16.77 -7.38
CA VAL A 352 -2.81 -17.09 -6.38
C VAL A 352 -3.25 -15.82 -5.64
N ALA A 353 -2.31 -14.97 -5.22
CA ALA A 353 -2.58 -13.69 -4.57
C ALA A 353 -3.44 -12.77 -5.45
N ARG A 354 -3.14 -12.70 -6.76
CA ARG A 354 -3.97 -11.94 -7.71
C ARG A 354 -5.41 -12.44 -7.75
N GLU A 355 -5.62 -13.75 -7.66
CA GLU A 355 -6.96 -14.31 -7.70
C GLU A 355 -7.68 -14.19 -6.35
N LEU A 356 -6.94 -14.29 -5.24
CA LEU A 356 -7.41 -13.94 -3.90
C LEU A 356 -7.91 -12.50 -3.86
N ALA A 357 -7.18 -11.56 -4.47
CA ALA A 357 -7.58 -10.15 -4.58
C ALA A 357 -8.98 -9.99 -5.19
N GLY A 358 -9.30 -10.77 -6.23
CA GLY A 358 -10.63 -10.74 -6.84
C GLY A 358 -11.73 -11.30 -5.94
N PHE A 359 -11.41 -12.34 -5.16
CA PHE A 359 -12.35 -12.90 -4.18
C PHE A 359 -12.64 -11.94 -3.03
N VAL A 360 -11.60 -11.34 -2.44
CA VAL A 360 -11.81 -10.37 -1.34
C VAL A 360 -12.52 -9.11 -1.80
N TRP A 361 -12.25 -8.64 -3.03
CA TRP A 361 -13.02 -7.54 -3.61
C TRP A 361 -14.49 -7.91 -3.77
N ALA A 362 -14.77 -9.08 -4.35
CA ALA A 362 -16.14 -9.55 -4.54
C ALA A 362 -16.88 -9.74 -3.21
N GLU A 363 -16.21 -10.18 -2.14
CA GLU A 363 -16.78 -10.17 -0.80
C GLU A 363 -17.19 -8.76 -0.40
N MET A 364 -16.26 -7.81 -0.44
CA MET A 364 -16.49 -6.47 0.10
C MET A 364 -17.45 -5.59 -0.71
N THR A 365 -17.81 -6.00 -1.93
CA THR A 365 -18.78 -5.31 -2.79
C THR A 365 -20.05 -6.13 -3.04
N SER A 366 -20.31 -7.15 -2.22
CA SER A 366 -21.48 -8.03 -2.33
C SER A 366 -22.47 -7.87 -1.20
#